data_AF-A0A1M5JE11-F1
#
_entry.id   AF-A0A1M5JE11-F1
#
_cell.length_a   1.000
_cell.length_b   1.000
_cell.length_c   1.000
_cell.angle_alpha   90.00
_cell.angle_beta   90.00
_cell.angle_gamma   90.00
#
_symmetry.space_group_name_H-M   'P 1'
#
loop_
_entity.id
_entity.type
_entity.pdbx_description
1 polymer ?
#
loop_
_entity_poly.entity_id
_entity_poly.type
_entity_poly.pdbx_seq_one_letter_code
_entity_poly.pdbx_strand_id
1 'polypeptide(L)'
;MKYLFICLLFFCVKGHAQELKDFHPPAGFKEVLKTEGDLDKDGINEIVYIYNTTRKSGEDGFYRVLYICKRENGKIRLWKENHSVVWEYERYGRIFEEIPDLNMNIKNNTLIIEQVFNSNSRHSHKYKSILRYQKGDWYLIGSTYNDYDTCAFDFEYDINFSTSKVSVAYTYGDCDDGSPAPPKDEYLSFSYPFKKLLKMDEYNPGRNEHKIPGKTRSFYY
;
A
#
# COMPACT_ATOMS: atom_id res chain seq x y z
N MET A 1 59.03 -13.83 25.32
CA MET A 1 57.83 -14.62 24.97
C MET A 1 56.60 -13.73 25.08
N LYS A 2 55.93 -13.43 23.95
CA LYS A 2 54.49 -13.16 23.85
C LYS A 2 54.17 -12.88 22.39
N TYR A 3 53.83 -13.95 21.67
CA TYR A 3 53.22 -13.85 20.34
C TYR A 3 51.75 -13.47 20.53
N LEU A 4 51.35 -12.31 20.01
CA LEU A 4 49.95 -11.89 19.96
C LEU A 4 49.39 -12.35 18.61
N PHE A 5 48.67 -13.47 18.62
CA PHE A 5 47.97 -14.00 17.46
C PHE A 5 46.64 -13.24 17.31
N ILE A 6 46.52 -12.39 16.28
CA ILE A 6 45.27 -11.73 15.91
C ILE A 6 44.60 -12.61 14.85
N CYS A 7 43.63 -13.42 15.27
CA CYS A 7 42.82 -14.22 14.35
C CYS A 7 41.67 -13.35 13.81
N LEU A 8 41.86 -12.76 12.63
CA LEU A 8 40.79 -12.14 11.85
C LEU A 8 39.92 -13.25 11.24
N LEU A 9 38.90 -13.68 11.99
CA LEU A 9 37.82 -14.51 11.45
C LEU A 9 36.94 -13.64 10.54
N PHE A 10 37.31 -13.57 9.27
CA PHE A 10 36.39 -13.19 8.20
C PHE A 10 35.30 -14.28 8.12
N PHE A 11 34.24 -14.13 8.91
CA PHE A 11 32.99 -14.82 8.66
C PHE A 11 32.41 -14.28 7.34
N CYS A 12 32.86 -14.88 6.23
CA CYS A 12 32.21 -14.73 4.95
C CYS A 12 30.89 -15.49 5.05
N VAL A 13 29.87 -14.81 5.59
CA VAL A 13 28.48 -15.27 5.51
C VAL A 13 28.17 -15.25 4.03
N LYS A 14 28.34 -16.40 3.36
CA LYS A 14 27.78 -16.66 2.04
C LYS A 14 26.27 -16.62 2.22
N GLY A 15 25.70 -15.42 2.21
CA GLY A 15 24.29 -15.25 1.95
C GLY A 15 24.01 -15.99 0.66
N HIS A 16 23.17 -17.00 0.70
CA HIS A 16 22.61 -17.56 -0.50
C HIS A 16 21.84 -16.43 -1.17
N ALA A 17 22.49 -15.76 -2.13
CA ALA A 17 21.80 -14.91 -3.08
C ALA A 17 20.86 -15.86 -3.81
N GLN A 18 19.59 -15.85 -3.38
CA GLN A 18 18.55 -16.61 -4.05
C GLN A 18 18.48 -16.04 -5.46
N GLU A 19 18.83 -16.87 -6.44
CA GLU A 19 18.79 -16.45 -7.84
C GLU A 19 17.34 -16.09 -8.20
N LEU A 20 17.12 -14.84 -8.56
CA LEU A 20 15.79 -14.37 -8.92
C LEU A 20 15.39 -14.98 -10.26
N LYS A 21 14.12 -15.35 -10.40
CA LYS A 21 13.59 -15.98 -11.62
C LYS A 21 13.44 -14.93 -12.72
N ASP A 22 13.65 -15.33 -13.98
CA ASP A 22 13.30 -14.48 -15.14
C ASP A 22 11.82 -14.10 -15.06
N PHE A 23 11.53 -12.81 -15.19
CA PHE A 23 10.16 -12.31 -15.16
C PHE A 23 9.60 -12.24 -16.57
N HIS A 24 8.46 -12.90 -16.74
CA HIS A 24 7.57 -12.73 -17.88
C HIS A 24 6.15 -12.61 -17.33
N PRO A 25 5.38 -11.59 -17.74
CA PRO A 25 3.99 -11.48 -17.30
C PRO A 25 3.22 -12.74 -17.75
N PRO A 26 2.37 -13.33 -16.89
CA PRO A 26 1.56 -14.48 -17.27
C PRO A 26 0.69 -14.19 -18.50
N ALA A 27 0.47 -15.23 -19.33
CA ALA A 27 -0.33 -15.09 -20.55
C ALA A 27 -1.74 -14.57 -20.23
N GLY A 28 -2.19 -13.59 -21.01
CA GLY A 28 -3.50 -12.96 -20.86
C GLY A 28 -3.57 -11.86 -19.79
N PHE A 29 -2.49 -11.59 -19.05
CA PHE A 29 -2.46 -10.46 -18.12
C PHE A 29 -2.26 -9.16 -18.90
N LYS A 30 -2.99 -8.10 -18.52
CA LYS A 30 -2.92 -6.79 -19.17
C LYS A 30 -2.23 -5.79 -18.24
N GLU A 31 -1.15 -5.16 -18.70
CA GLU A 31 -0.45 -4.13 -17.95
C GLU A 31 -1.36 -2.92 -17.74
N VAL A 32 -1.40 -2.41 -16.50
CA VAL A 32 -2.19 -1.25 -16.11
C VAL A 32 -1.28 -0.07 -15.81
N LEU A 33 -0.24 -0.31 -15.01
CA LEU A 33 0.75 0.70 -14.64
C LEU A 33 2.15 0.10 -14.61
N LYS A 34 3.11 0.98 -14.86
CA LYS A 34 4.53 0.71 -14.71
C LYS A 34 5.21 1.94 -14.11
N THR A 35 6.09 1.73 -13.13
CA THR A 35 6.99 2.77 -12.63
C THR A 35 8.38 2.21 -12.39
N GLU A 36 9.39 3.06 -12.38
CA GLU A 36 10.79 2.68 -12.17
C GLU A 36 11.43 3.60 -11.13
N GLY A 37 12.31 3.03 -10.30
CA GLY A 37 13.02 3.78 -9.27
C GLY A 37 13.78 2.87 -8.33
N ASP A 38 14.84 3.42 -7.73
CA ASP A 38 15.68 2.72 -6.75
C ASP A 38 14.90 2.48 -5.44
N LEU A 39 14.55 1.22 -5.17
CA LEU A 39 13.73 0.82 -4.03
C LEU A 39 14.55 0.28 -2.85
N ASP A 40 15.78 -0.15 -3.08
CA ASP A 40 16.63 -0.78 -2.06
C ASP A 40 17.94 -0.05 -1.76
N LYS A 41 18.17 1.08 -2.43
CA LYS A 41 19.31 1.99 -2.29
C LYS A 41 20.62 1.44 -2.84
N ASP A 42 20.57 0.51 -3.77
CA ASP A 42 21.76 0.02 -4.48
C ASP A 42 22.18 0.91 -5.68
N GLY A 43 21.37 1.93 -6.00
CA GLY A 43 21.60 2.85 -7.12
C GLY A 43 21.12 2.32 -8.48
N ILE A 44 20.48 1.16 -8.52
CA ILE A 44 19.86 0.57 -9.71
C ILE A 44 18.35 0.69 -9.55
N ASN A 45 17.68 1.19 -10.59
CA ASN A 45 16.22 1.26 -10.57
C ASN A 45 15.59 -0.13 -10.69
N GLU A 46 14.74 -0.48 -9.74
CA GLU A 46 13.74 -1.53 -9.90
C GLU A 46 12.61 -1.09 -10.83
N ILE A 47 11.85 -2.08 -11.30
CA ILE A 47 10.63 -1.88 -12.08
C ILE A 47 9.46 -2.44 -11.29
N VAL A 48 8.40 -1.65 -11.15
CA VAL A 48 7.15 -2.10 -10.54
C VAL A 48 6.05 -2.07 -11.58
N TYR A 49 5.32 -3.18 -11.67
CA TYR A 49 4.19 -3.35 -12.56
C TYR A 49 2.92 -3.65 -11.78
N ILE A 50 1.79 -3.18 -12.30
CA ILE A 50 0.47 -3.68 -11.92
C ILE A 50 -0.20 -4.25 -13.16
N TYR A 51 -0.71 -5.48 -13.06
CA TYR A 51 -1.46 -6.15 -14.12
C TYR A 51 -2.89 -6.47 -13.69
N ASN A 52 -3.83 -6.32 -14.61
CA ASN A 52 -5.14 -6.96 -14.55
C ASN A 52 -4.97 -8.44 -14.92
N THR A 53 -5.55 -9.32 -14.11
CA THR A 53 -5.56 -10.77 -14.36
C THR A 53 -6.89 -11.20 -15.00
N THR A 54 -6.93 -12.42 -15.55
CA THR A 54 -8.16 -13.06 -16.03
C THR A 54 -8.90 -13.84 -14.93
N ARG A 55 -8.37 -13.85 -13.69
CA ARG A 55 -8.95 -14.59 -12.57
C ARG A 55 -10.06 -13.77 -11.92
N LYS A 56 -11.28 -14.32 -11.89
CA LYS A 56 -12.42 -13.71 -11.18
C LYS A 56 -12.16 -13.61 -9.68
N SER A 57 -12.57 -12.48 -9.08
CA SER A 57 -12.67 -12.29 -7.63
C SER A 57 -14.14 -12.18 -7.25
N GLY A 58 -14.66 -13.24 -6.63
CA GLY A 58 -16.08 -13.32 -6.29
C GLY A 58 -16.99 -13.21 -7.51
N GLU A 59 -18.19 -12.66 -7.30
CA GLU A 59 -19.20 -12.50 -8.35
C GLU A 59 -18.99 -11.25 -9.21
N ASP A 60 -18.27 -10.25 -8.70
CA ASP A 60 -18.33 -8.89 -9.24
C ASP A 60 -16.99 -8.32 -9.72
N GLY A 61 -15.93 -9.10 -9.97
CA GLY A 61 -14.70 -8.51 -10.49
C GLY A 61 -13.57 -9.47 -10.80
N PHE A 62 -12.38 -8.92 -10.98
CA PHE A 62 -11.17 -9.67 -11.34
C PHE A 62 -9.97 -9.18 -10.56
N TYR A 63 -9.08 -10.11 -10.19
CA TYR A 63 -7.89 -9.76 -9.43
C TYR A 63 -6.92 -8.89 -10.23
N ARG A 64 -6.21 -8.03 -9.51
CA ARG A 64 -4.95 -7.43 -9.95
C ARG A 64 -3.78 -8.09 -9.24
N VAL A 65 -2.60 -7.98 -9.84
CA VAL A 65 -1.35 -8.42 -9.24
C VAL A 65 -0.31 -7.32 -9.40
N LEU A 66 0.51 -7.14 -8.37
CA LEU A 66 1.67 -6.27 -8.39
C LEU A 66 2.95 -7.10 -8.46
N TYR A 67 3.82 -6.75 -9.39
CA TYR A 67 5.16 -7.33 -9.50
C TYR A 67 6.22 -6.26 -9.26
N ILE A 68 7.21 -6.58 -8.44
CA ILE A 68 8.44 -5.79 -8.27
C ILE A 68 9.57 -6.60 -8.87
N CYS A 69 10.35 -6.00 -9.74
CA CYS A 69 11.38 -6.67 -10.51
C CYS A 69 12.73 -5.93 -10.41
N LYS A 70 13.82 -6.71 -10.41
CA LYS A 70 15.20 -6.21 -10.50
C LYS A 70 15.74 -6.34 -11.92
N ARG A 71 16.71 -5.50 -12.27
CA ARG A 71 17.51 -5.63 -13.48
C ARG A 71 18.83 -6.32 -13.14
N GLU A 72 19.01 -7.55 -13.59
CA GLU A 72 20.23 -8.34 -13.34
C GLU A 72 20.78 -8.90 -14.65
N ASN A 73 22.04 -8.60 -14.98
CA ASN A 73 22.72 -9.09 -16.18
C ASN A 73 21.92 -8.88 -17.48
N GLY A 74 21.28 -7.71 -17.62
CA GLY A 74 20.46 -7.36 -18.79
C GLY A 74 19.08 -8.03 -18.83
N LYS A 75 18.72 -8.82 -17.81
CA LYS A 75 17.41 -9.46 -17.67
C LYS A 75 16.57 -8.80 -16.59
N ILE A 76 15.25 -8.89 -16.75
CA ILE A 76 14.29 -8.51 -15.71
C ILE A 76 14.01 -9.76 -14.88
N ARG A 77 14.23 -9.67 -13.57
CA ARG A 77 14.03 -10.77 -12.63
C ARG A 77 12.93 -10.44 -11.63
N LEU A 78 12.06 -11.40 -11.32
CA LEU A 78 10.98 -11.23 -10.36
C LEU A 78 11.56 -11.17 -8.94
N TRP A 79 11.33 -10.07 -8.25
CA TRP A 79 11.76 -9.86 -6.87
C TRP A 79 10.62 -10.02 -5.86
N LYS A 80 9.43 -9.51 -6.17
CA LYS A 80 8.22 -9.67 -5.35
C LYS A 80 6.99 -9.80 -6.23
N GLU A 81 6.09 -10.69 -5.85
CA GLU A 81 4.72 -10.78 -6.36
C GLU A 81 3.77 -10.53 -5.18
N ASN A 82 2.74 -9.71 -5.37
CA ASN A 82 1.74 -9.42 -4.35
C ASN A 82 0.33 -9.33 -4.93
N HIS A 83 -0.65 -9.83 -4.17
CA HIS A 83 -2.06 -9.91 -4.55
C HIS A 83 -3.01 -9.15 -3.61
N SER A 84 -2.47 -8.42 -2.62
CA SER A 84 -3.26 -7.88 -1.52
C SER A 84 -3.30 -6.36 -1.45
N VAL A 85 -2.24 -5.68 -1.91
CA VAL A 85 -2.13 -4.22 -1.80
C VAL A 85 -2.92 -3.48 -2.88
N VAL A 86 -3.18 -4.13 -4.01
CA VAL A 86 -3.96 -3.58 -5.11
C VAL A 86 -5.31 -4.27 -5.14
N TRP A 87 -6.37 -3.48 -5.07
CA TRP A 87 -7.74 -4.00 -5.13
C TRP A 87 -8.10 -4.51 -6.53
N GLU A 88 -9.12 -5.34 -6.58
CA GLU A 88 -9.68 -5.90 -7.80
C GLU A 88 -10.24 -4.83 -8.75
N TYR A 89 -10.37 -5.18 -10.04
CA TYR A 89 -11.02 -4.34 -11.04
C TYR A 89 -12.42 -4.85 -11.38
N GLU A 90 -13.24 -3.95 -11.94
CA GLU A 90 -14.66 -4.18 -12.28
C GLU A 90 -15.61 -4.46 -11.09
N ARG A 91 -15.12 -4.26 -9.86
CA ARG A 91 -15.86 -4.47 -8.60
C ARG A 91 -17.17 -3.67 -8.56
N TYR A 92 -18.23 -4.29 -8.01
CA TYR A 92 -19.57 -3.71 -7.77
C TYR A 92 -20.41 -3.42 -9.02
N GLY A 93 -20.01 -3.96 -10.17
CA GLY A 93 -20.88 -4.13 -11.33
C GLY A 93 -21.43 -2.87 -11.99
N ARG A 94 -21.07 -1.61 -11.62
CA ARG A 94 -21.81 -0.44 -12.14
C ARG A 94 -21.15 0.97 -12.09
N ILE A 95 -21.46 1.71 -13.17
CA ILE A 95 -21.79 3.15 -13.37
C ILE A 95 -20.77 4.09 -14.02
N PHE A 96 -19.46 3.92 -13.87
CA PHE A 96 -18.48 4.70 -14.64
C PHE A 96 -17.57 3.72 -15.39
N GLU A 97 -17.50 3.86 -16.72
CA GLU A 97 -16.75 2.96 -17.62
C GLU A 97 -15.22 3.00 -17.39
N GLU A 98 -14.74 3.88 -16.51
CA GLU A 98 -13.33 4.05 -16.21
C GLU A 98 -13.00 3.58 -14.80
N ILE A 99 -12.00 2.72 -14.78
CA ILE A 99 -11.39 2.10 -13.61
C ILE A 99 -10.96 3.19 -12.59
N PRO A 100 -11.10 2.92 -11.26
CA PRO A 100 -10.65 3.78 -10.16
C PRO A 100 -9.28 4.43 -10.41
N ASP A 101 -9.12 5.71 -10.08
CA ASP A 101 -7.84 6.46 -10.10
C ASP A 101 -6.77 5.65 -9.36
N LEU A 102 -6.04 4.82 -10.10
CA LEU A 102 -4.95 3.99 -9.62
C LEU A 102 -3.66 4.69 -10.04
N ASN A 103 -2.85 5.03 -9.06
CA ASN A 103 -1.59 5.72 -9.25
C ASN A 103 -0.47 4.96 -8.52
N MET A 104 0.72 4.98 -9.11
CA MET A 104 1.90 4.33 -8.56
C MET A 104 3.13 5.20 -8.78
N ASN A 105 3.88 5.47 -7.71
CA ASN A 105 5.08 6.30 -7.76
C ASN A 105 6.16 5.76 -6.81
N ILE A 106 7.42 6.04 -7.14
CA ILE A 106 8.57 5.76 -6.29
C ILE A 106 9.18 7.08 -5.84
N LYS A 107 9.26 7.28 -4.52
CA LYS A 107 9.88 8.46 -3.92
C LYS A 107 10.61 8.07 -2.64
N ASN A 108 11.82 8.57 -2.45
CA ASN A 108 12.64 8.32 -1.25
C ASN A 108 12.78 6.82 -0.91
N ASN A 109 13.00 5.99 -1.94
CA ASN A 109 13.10 4.52 -1.84
C ASN A 109 11.87 3.89 -1.18
N THR A 110 10.69 4.41 -1.52
CA THR A 110 9.40 3.86 -1.11
C THR A 110 8.51 3.72 -2.33
N LEU A 111 7.74 2.65 -2.36
CA LEU A 111 6.69 2.43 -3.33
C LEU A 111 5.39 3.01 -2.76
N ILE A 112 4.81 3.97 -3.46
CA ILE A 112 3.56 4.64 -3.10
C ILE A 112 2.49 4.18 -4.09
N ILE A 113 1.38 3.66 -3.56
CA ILE A 113 0.23 3.21 -4.35
C ILE A 113 -1.00 3.95 -3.84
N GLU A 114 -1.72 4.63 -4.74
CA GLU A 114 -2.94 5.36 -4.45
C GLU A 114 -4.08 4.82 -5.31
N GLN A 115 -5.26 4.63 -4.71
CA GLN A 115 -6.43 4.02 -5.36
C GLN A 115 -7.70 4.73 -4.86
N VAL A 116 -8.61 5.15 -5.76
CA VAL A 116 -9.89 5.77 -5.38
C VAL A 116 -11.05 4.99 -5.95
N PHE A 117 -11.98 4.53 -5.12
CA PHE A 117 -13.17 3.77 -5.53
C PHE A 117 -14.43 4.54 -5.22
N ASN A 118 -15.39 4.55 -6.14
CA ASN A 118 -16.73 5.08 -5.89
C ASN A 118 -17.68 3.92 -5.60
N SER A 119 -18.32 3.91 -4.44
CA SER A 119 -19.35 2.92 -4.11
C SER A 119 -20.71 3.31 -4.69
N ASN A 120 -20.93 4.62 -4.88
CA ASN A 120 -22.07 5.20 -5.60
C ASN A 120 -21.69 6.60 -6.14
N SER A 121 -22.66 7.38 -6.63
CA SER A 121 -22.41 8.71 -7.22
C SER A 121 -21.96 9.79 -6.23
N ARG A 122 -22.06 9.56 -4.93
CA ARG A 122 -21.71 10.51 -3.85
C ARG A 122 -20.61 10.01 -2.93
N HIS A 123 -20.48 8.69 -2.79
CA HIS A 123 -19.62 8.04 -1.81
C HIS A 123 -18.38 7.43 -2.47
N SER A 124 -17.21 7.85 -2.01
CA SER A 124 -15.91 7.42 -2.48
C SER A 124 -14.97 7.03 -1.35
N HIS A 125 -14.04 6.14 -1.67
CA HIS A 125 -13.03 5.61 -0.78
C HIS A 125 -11.66 5.80 -1.42
N LYS A 126 -10.75 6.49 -0.75
CA LYS A 126 -9.35 6.63 -1.20
C LYS A 126 -8.42 5.88 -0.27
N TYR A 127 -7.50 5.13 -0.87
CA TYR A 127 -6.48 4.35 -0.19
C TYR A 127 -5.11 4.77 -0.69
N LYS A 128 -4.21 5.13 0.22
CA LYS A 128 -2.80 5.38 -0.05
C LYS A 128 -1.96 4.45 0.79
N SER A 129 -1.05 3.72 0.16
CA SER A 129 -0.13 2.80 0.83
C SER A 129 1.30 3.18 0.51
N ILE A 130 2.14 3.30 1.54
CA ILE A 130 3.56 3.60 1.41
C ILE A 130 4.35 2.38 1.90
N LEU A 131 5.02 1.70 0.98
CA LEU A 131 5.77 0.48 1.20
C LEU A 131 7.27 0.75 1.12
N ARG A 132 8.05 0.07 1.96
CA ARG A 132 9.51 0.12 1.94
C ARG A 132 10.11 -1.27 2.04
N TYR A 133 11.12 -1.53 1.21
CA TYR A 133 11.98 -2.67 1.41
C TYR A 133 12.96 -2.41 2.56
N GLN A 134 12.92 -3.25 3.58
CA GLN A 134 13.80 -3.16 4.75
C GLN A 134 13.85 -4.51 5.46
N LYS A 135 14.95 -4.80 6.17
CA LYS A 135 15.08 -6.05 6.94
C LYS A 135 14.75 -7.32 6.11
N GLY A 136 15.11 -7.30 4.82
CA GLY A 136 14.93 -8.44 3.92
C GLY A 136 13.52 -8.61 3.31
N ASP A 137 12.55 -7.72 3.59
CA ASP A 137 11.18 -7.86 3.08
C ASP A 137 10.50 -6.50 2.87
N TRP A 138 9.29 -6.51 2.32
CA TRP A 138 8.47 -5.33 2.07
C TRP A 138 7.53 -5.05 3.24
N TYR A 139 7.56 -3.83 3.76
CA TYR A 139 6.75 -3.42 4.89
C TYR A 139 5.93 -2.17 4.58
N LEU A 140 4.70 -2.13 5.11
CA LEU A 140 3.87 -0.93 5.14
C LEU A 140 4.45 0.04 6.17
N ILE A 141 4.85 1.24 5.73
CA ILE A 141 5.44 2.28 6.60
C ILE A 141 4.57 3.53 6.70
N GLY A 142 3.57 3.68 5.84
CA GLY A 142 2.51 4.67 5.96
C GLY A 142 1.24 4.22 5.26
N SER A 143 0.09 4.64 5.77
CA SER A 143 -1.22 4.42 5.13
C SER A 143 -2.11 5.63 5.33
N THR A 144 -2.86 6.00 4.30
CA THR A 144 -3.96 6.96 4.39
C THR A 144 -5.22 6.28 3.87
N TYR A 145 -6.28 6.26 4.67
CA TYR A 145 -7.62 5.88 4.24
C TYR A 145 -8.55 7.07 4.36
N ASN A 146 -9.32 7.33 3.32
CA ASN A 146 -10.30 8.39 3.28
C ASN A 146 -11.65 7.84 2.84
N ASP A 147 -12.68 8.20 3.59
CA ASP A 147 -14.07 7.79 3.43
C ASP A 147 -14.91 9.06 3.26
N TYR A 148 -15.39 9.30 2.04
CA TYR A 148 -15.95 10.57 1.63
C TYR A 148 -17.35 10.39 1.04
N ASP A 149 -18.36 11.01 1.65
CA ASP A 149 -19.70 11.14 1.08
C ASP A 149 -20.05 12.61 0.88
N THR A 150 -20.30 12.96 -0.38
CA THR A 150 -20.66 14.32 -0.79
C THR A 150 -21.83 14.84 0.04
N CYS A 151 -21.69 16.05 0.61
CA CYS A 151 -22.64 16.70 1.53
C CYS A 151 -22.86 16.02 2.89
N ALA A 152 -22.16 14.94 3.22
CA ALA A 152 -22.37 14.26 4.50
C ALA A 152 -21.09 14.25 5.35
N PHE A 153 -20.00 13.70 4.82
CA PHE A 153 -18.76 13.62 5.59
C PHE A 153 -17.52 13.44 4.71
N ASP A 154 -16.38 13.83 5.27
CA ASP A 154 -15.05 13.53 4.75
C ASP A 154 -14.18 13.09 5.95
N PHE A 155 -13.97 11.78 6.06
CA PHE A 155 -13.24 11.16 7.16
C PHE A 155 -11.89 10.64 6.67
N GLU A 156 -10.81 11.11 7.28
CA GLU A 156 -9.44 10.72 6.93
C GLU A 156 -8.72 10.08 8.13
N TYR A 157 -8.01 8.99 7.86
CA TYR A 157 -7.13 8.29 8.79
C TYR A 157 -5.73 8.20 8.17
N ASP A 158 -4.77 8.97 8.70
CA ASP A 158 -3.38 8.98 8.24
C ASP A 158 -2.46 8.39 9.31
N ILE A 159 -1.70 7.36 8.95
CA ILE A 159 -0.86 6.60 9.85
C ILE A 159 0.57 6.59 9.35
N ASN A 160 1.49 6.97 10.23
CA ASN A 160 2.92 6.83 10.03
C ASN A 160 3.46 5.76 10.98
N PHE A 161 3.65 4.55 10.47
CA PHE A 161 4.11 3.41 11.28
C PHE A 161 5.56 3.56 11.76
N SER A 162 6.37 4.39 11.09
CA SER A 162 7.77 4.64 11.51
C SER A 162 7.85 5.50 12.77
N THR A 163 6.83 6.31 13.03
CA THR A 163 6.75 7.19 14.21
C THR A 163 5.62 6.79 15.16
N SER A 164 4.87 5.74 14.82
CA SER A 164 3.67 5.30 15.53
C SER A 164 2.63 6.41 15.68
N LYS A 165 2.62 7.40 14.79
CA LYS A 165 1.66 8.51 14.83
C LYS A 165 0.43 8.19 13.98
N VAL A 166 -0.73 8.55 14.51
CA VAL A 166 -2.03 8.46 13.85
C VAL A 166 -2.67 9.84 13.90
N SER A 167 -3.14 10.30 12.75
CA SER A 167 -3.96 11.51 12.60
C SER A 167 -5.32 11.09 12.09
N VAL A 168 -6.39 11.59 12.71
CA VAL A 168 -7.76 11.34 12.31
C VAL A 168 -8.46 12.67 12.13
N ALA A 169 -9.12 12.85 10.99
CA ALA A 169 -9.98 13.99 10.72
C ALA A 169 -11.40 13.48 10.49
N TYR A 170 -12.35 13.96 11.29
CA TYR A 170 -13.77 13.81 11.04
C TYR A 170 -14.29 15.17 10.62
N THR A 171 -14.54 15.37 9.33
CA THR A 171 -15.18 16.59 8.83
C THR A 171 -16.56 16.27 8.30
N TYR A 172 -17.50 17.18 8.52
CA TYR A 172 -18.91 16.98 8.16
C TYR A 172 -19.37 18.02 7.15
N GLY A 173 -20.16 17.56 6.18
CA GLY A 173 -20.77 18.40 5.15
C GLY A 173 -22.25 18.68 5.43
N ASP A 174 -22.81 19.60 4.65
CA ASP A 174 -24.24 19.88 4.56
C ASP A 174 -24.58 20.06 3.06
N CYS A 175 -25.81 19.70 2.66
CA CYS A 175 -26.34 19.87 1.30
C CYS A 175 -27.28 21.09 1.19
N ASP A 176 -27.41 21.89 2.25
CA ASP A 176 -28.28 23.08 2.32
C ASP A 176 -29.75 22.78 1.95
N ASP A 177 -30.20 21.55 2.21
CA ASP A 177 -31.54 21.06 1.88
C ASP A 177 -32.54 21.25 3.03
N GLY A 178 -32.13 21.95 4.09
CA GLY A 178 -32.90 22.15 5.31
C GLY A 178 -32.79 20.99 6.30
N SER A 179 -31.86 20.05 6.09
CA SER A 179 -31.51 19.04 7.08
C SER A 179 -30.91 19.65 8.36
N PRO A 180 -30.91 18.92 9.49
CA PRO A 180 -30.30 19.40 10.72
C PRO A 180 -28.81 19.68 10.54
N ALA A 181 -28.33 20.76 11.18
CA ALA A 181 -26.93 21.13 11.11
C ALA A 181 -26.00 19.95 11.48
N PRO A 182 -24.91 19.74 10.72
CA PRO A 182 -24.02 18.62 10.93
C PRO A 182 -23.30 18.70 12.30
N PRO A 183 -22.75 17.57 12.77
CA PRO A 183 -21.85 17.58 13.92
C PRO A 183 -20.66 18.52 13.70
N LYS A 184 -20.01 18.93 14.80
CA LYS A 184 -18.74 19.67 14.71
C LYS A 184 -17.62 18.75 14.27
N ASP A 185 -16.74 19.30 13.44
CA ASP A 185 -15.51 18.65 13.04
C ASP A 185 -14.62 18.30 14.24
N GLU A 186 -13.90 17.18 14.12
CA GLU A 186 -12.99 16.68 15.15
C GLU A 186 -11.67 16.25 14.51
N TYR A 187 -10.56 16.74 15.06
CA TYR A 187 -9.21 16.40 14.64
C TYR A 187 -8.44 15.78 15.81
N LEU A 188 -7.92 14.59 15.60
CA LEU A 188 -7.17 13.84 16.60
C LEU A 188 -5.76 13.57 16.09
N SER A 189 -4.78 13.71 16.98
CA SER A 189 -3.42 13.25 16.73
C SER A 189 -2.89 12.55 17.97
N PHE A 190 -2.46 11.31 17.82
CA PHE A 190 -2.01 10.49 18.94
C PHE A 190 -0.96 9.47 18.50
N SER A 191 -0.22 8.93 19.48
CA SER A 191 0.66 7.79 19.27
C SER A 191 -0.10 6.49 19.51
N TYR A 192 0.08 5.50 18.63
CA TYR A 192 -0.55 4.19 18.72
C TYR A 192 0.51 3.08 18.74
N PRO A 193 0.55 2.20 19.76
CA PRO A 193 1.59 1.19 19.91
C PRO A 193 1.33 -0.03 19.01
N PHE A 194 1.61 0.10 17.71
CA PHE A 194 1.52 -1.02 16.78
C PHE A 194 2.45 -2.16 17.22
N LYS A 195 1.86 -3.35 17.46
CA LYS A 195 2.61 -4.53 17.96
C LYS A 195 3.66 -5.03 16.98
N LYS A 196 3.37 -4.92 15.68
CA LYS A 196 4.29 -5.28 14.60
C LYS A 196 4.04 -4.36 13.41
N LEU A 197 5.07 -4.20 12.59
CA LEU A 197 4.95 -3.59 11.28
C LEU A 197 4.40 -4.62 10.30
N LEU A 198 3.34 -4.29 9.57
CA LEU A 198 2.75 -5.21 8.61
C LEU A 198 3.68 -5.40 7.40
N LYS A 199 3.85 -6.66 7.01
CA LYS A 199 4.43 -6.99 5.71
C LYS A 199 3.44 -6.70 4.61
N MET A 200 3.94 -6.47 3.40
CA MET A 200 3.11 -6.23 2.21
C MET A 200 2.07 -7.34 1.99
N ASP A 201 2.45 -8.61 2.20
CA ASP A 201 1.56 -9.77 1.99
C ASP A 201 0.54 -9.96 3.11
N GLU A 202 0.71 -9.28 4.25
CA GLU A 202 -0.22 -9.31 5.38
C GLU A 202 -1.19 -8.13 5.36
N TYR A 203 -1.07 -7.26 4.34
CA TYR A 203 -1.77 -5.98 4.29
C TYR A 203 -2.80 -5.94 3.15
N ASN A 204 -4.03 -5.58 3.53
CA ASN A 204 -5.13 -5.27 2.63
C ASN A 204 -5.64 -3.86 2.98
N PRO A 205 -5.58 -2.89 2.05
CA PRO A 205 -5.99 -1.51 2.34
C PRO A 205 -7.43 -1.43 2.85
N GLY A 206 -7.64 -0.64 3.90
CA GLY A 206 -8.94 -0.38 4.52
C GLY A 206 -9.51 -1.51 5.38
N ARG A 207 -8.81 -2.63 5.55
CA ARG A 207 -9.33 -3.80 6.29
C ARG A 207 -8.79 -3.93 7.70
N ASN A 208 -7.87 -3.07 8.13
CA ASN A 208 -7.28 -3.10 9.46
C ASN A 208 -8.00 -2.10 10.35
N GLU A 209 -8.73 -2.59 11.35
CA GLU A 209 -9.48 -1.76 12.29
C GLU A 209 -8.79 -1.70 13.66
N HIS A 210 -8.68 -0.50 14.22
CA HIS A 210 -8.18 -0.29 15.58
C HIS A 210 -9.00 0.75 16.32
N LYS A 211 -9.25 0.50 17.62
CA LYS A 211 -9.93 1.47 18.49
C LYS A 211 -9.06 2.69 18.73
N ILE A 212 -9.67 3.87 18.67
CA ILE A 212 -9.02 5.12 19.10
C ILE A 212 -8.97 5.13 20.63
N PRO A 213 -7.79 5.37 21.26
CA PRO A 213 -7.68 5.40 22.71
C PRO A 213 -8.66 6.38 23.37
N GLY A 214 -9.43 5.89 24.35
CA GLY A 214 -10.40 6.72 25.09
C GLY A 214 -11.65 7.12 24.30
N LYS A 215 -11.88 6.55 23.11
CA LYS A 215 -13.06 6.82 22.27
C LYS A 215 -13.77 5.51 21.92
N THR A 216 -15.03 5.63 21.53
CA THR A 216 -15.84 4.50 21.03
C THR A 216 -15.60 4.20 19.55
N ARG A 217 -15.05 5.17 18.80
CA ARG A 217 -14.77 5.07 17.37
C ARG A 217 -13.45 4.34 17.10
N SER A 218 -13.34 3.80 15.89
CA SER A 218 -12.14 3.16 15.35
C SER A 218 -11.51 4.02 14.25
N PHE A 219 -10.26 3.74 13.94
CA PHE A 219 -9.59 4.18 12.73
C PHE A 219 -9.22 2.95 11.88
N TYR A 220 -9.11 3.17 10.57
CA TYR A 220 -8.92 2.10 9.59
C TYR A 220 -7.71 2.37 8.69
N TYR A 221 -7.08 1.30 8.22
CA TYR A 221 -6.05 1.36 7.20
C TYR A 221 -5.93 0.09 6.38
#